data_AF-A0A6N3QRD4-F1
#
_entry.id   AF-A0A6N3QRD4-F1
#
_cell.length_a   1.000
_cell.length_b   1.000
_cell.length_c   1.000
_cell.angle_alpha   90.00
_cell.angle_beta   90.00
_cell.angle_gamma   90.00
#
_symmetry.space_group_name_H-M   'P 1'
#
loop_
_entity.id
_entity.type
_entity.pdbx_description
1 polymer ?
#
loop_
_entity_poly.entity_id
_entity_poly.type
_entity_poly.pdbx_seq_one_letter_code
_entity_poly.pdbx_strand_id
1 'polypeptide(L)' 'MVAFFSRKRVAKYKYPEHIVVIEKLPRTASGKIQKFLLRKDIMRRLTQDVCEEIE' A
#
# COMPACT_ATOMS: atom_id res chain seq x y z
N MET A 1 -9.56 9.42 -5.12
CA MET A 1 -9.04 8.16 -5.72
C MET A 1 -10.01 7.54 -6.72
N VAL A 2 -11.24 7.18 -6.31
CA VAL A 2 -12.25 6.52 -7.16
C VAL A 2 -12.50 7.28 -8.47
N ALA A 3 -12.72 8.59 -8.41
CA ALA A 3 -12.90 9.42 -9.61
C ALA A 3 -11.68 9.40 -10.56
N PHE A 4 -10.45 9.30 -10.05
CA PHE A 4 -9.24 9.22 -10.88
C PHE A 4 -9.20 7.91 -11.66
N PHE A 5 -9.37 6.78 -10.98
CA PHE A 5 -9.32 5.46 -11.61
C PHE A 5 -10.54 5.18 -12.50
N SER A 6 -11.72 5.70 -12.13
CA SER A 6 -12.92 5.64 -12.96
C SER A 6 -12.72 6.38 -14.29
N ARG A 7 -12.19 7.61 -14.26
CA ARG A 7 -11.83 8.36 -15.48
C ARG A 7 -10.78 7.66 -16.33
N LYS A 8 -9.88 6.89 -15.72
CA LYS A 8 -8.87 6.07 -16.42
C LYS A 8 -9.42 4.72 -16.91
N ARG A 9 -10.71 4.44 -16.75
CA ARG A 9 -11.37 3.17 -17.12
C ARG A 9 -10.71 1.94 -16.48
N VAL A 10 -10.17 2.11 -15.28
CA VAL A 10 -9.67 0.98 -14.49
C VAL A 10 -10.86 0.27 -13.86
N ALA A 11 -10.87 -1.06 -13.94
CA ALA A 11 -11.92 -1.88 -13.33
C ALA A 11 -11.89 -1.76 -11.80
N LYS A 12 -13.07 -1.73 -11.16
CA LYS A 12 -13.21 -1.46 -9.71
C LYS A 12 -12.38 -2.40 -8.83
N TYR A 13 -12.30 -3.69 -9.16
CA TYR A 13 -11.52 -4.68 -8.39
C TYR A 13 -10.00 -4.45 -8.42
N LYS A 14 -9.50 -3.55 -9.28
CA LYS A 14 -8.08 -3.15 -9.32
C LYS A 14 -7.80 -1.89 -8.50
N TYR A 15 -8.83 -1.35 -7.84
CA TYR A 15 -8.63 -0.16 -7.01
C TYR A 15 -7.90 -0.59 -5.76
N PRO A 16 -6.88 0.16 -5.32
CA PRO A 16 -6.19 -0.17 -4.09
C PRO A 16 -7.15 0.03 -2.92
N GLU A 17 -7.21 -0.96 -2.03
CA GLU A 17 -8.03 -0.92 -0.82
C GLU A 17 -7.38 -0.03 0.26
N HIS A 18 -6.05 -0.08 0.35
CA HIS A 18 -5.26 0.71 1.28
C HIS A 18 -4.19 1.53 0.54
N ILE A 19 -4.08 2.81 0.89
CA ILE A 19 -3.03 3.71 0.40
C ILE A 19 -2.20 4.18 1.59
N VAL A 20 -0.90 3.94 1.51
CA VAL A 20 0.06 4.43 2.49
C VAL A 20 1.03 5.37 1.78
N VAL A 21 1.15 6.58 2.30
CA VAL A 21 2.16 7.55 1.85
C VAL A 21 3.40 7.34 2.71
N ILE A 22 4.55 7.13 2.05
CA ILE A 22 5.85 6.98 2.70
C ILE A 22 6.82 7.96 2.06
N GLU A 23 7.79 8.42 2.85
CA GLU A 23 8.79 9.39 2.38
C GLU A 23 9.71 8.80 1.31
N LYS A 24 10.11 7.52 1.47
CA LYS A 24 11.04 6.86 0.55
C LYS A 24 10.73 5.38 0.35
N LEU A 25 10.79 4.95 -0.91
CA LEU A 25 10.67 3.54 -1.27
C LEU A 25 11.95 2.76 -0.92
N PRO A 26 11.85 1.57 -0.32
CA PRO A 26 13.01 0.73 -0.06
C PRO A 26 13.58 0.23 -1.38
N ARG A 27 14.87 0.49 -1.60
CA ARG A 27 15.58 0.14 -2.84
C ARG A 27 16.84 -0.66 -2.55
N THR A 28 17.29 -1.45 -3.51
CA THR A 28 18.61 -2.09 -3.47
C THR A 28 19.70 -1.04 -3.78
N ALA A 29 20.97 -1.41 -3.61
CA ALA A 29 22.10 -0.56 -4.01
C ALA A 29 22.04 -0.14 -5.50
N SER A 30 21.50 -1.01 -6.36
CA SER A 30 21.26 -0.73 -7.80
C SER A 30 19.95 0.06 -8.06
N GLY A 31 19.19 0.44 -7.03
CA GLY A 31 17.98 1.26 -7.15
C GLY A 31 16.68 0.49 -7.41
N LYS A 32 16.70 -0.84 -7.48
CA LYS A 32 15.48 -1.67 -7.68
C LYS A 32 14.62 -1.63 -6.42
N ILE A 33 13.29 -1.50 -6.57
CA ILE A 33 12.38 -1.49 -5.43
C ILE A 33 12.30 -2.88 -4.78
N GLN A 34 12.51 -2.94 -3.46
CA GLN A 34 12.45 -4.16 -2.67
C GLN A 34 11.00 -4.44 -2.23
N LYS A 35 10.16 -4.92 -3.16
CA LYS A 35 8.71 -5.14 -2.92
C LYS A 35 8.40 -6.05 -1.74
N PHE A 36 9.28 -7.00 -1.39
CA PHE A 36 9.04 -7.91 -0.26
C PHE A 36 9.02 -7.17 1.09
N LEU A 37 9.80 -6.09 1.25
CA LEU A 37 9.78 -5.26 2.45
C LEU A 37 8.46 -4.48 2.55
N LEU A 38 7.97 -3.95 1.43
CA LEU A 38 6.68 -3.25 1.38
C LEU A 38 5.50 -4.18 1.74
N ARG A 39 5.55 -5.45 1.32
CA ARG A 39 4.54 -6.45 1.70
C ARG A 39 4.55 -6.74 3.20
N LYS A 40 5.74 -6.88 3.81
CA LYS A 40 5.86 -7.06 5.26
C LYS A 40 5.38 -5.81 6.01
N ASP A 41 5.69 -4.62 5.50
CA ASP A 41 5.29 -3.36 6.11
C ASP A 41 3.78 -3.19 6.15
N ILE A 42 3.08 -3.41 5.03
CA ILE A 42 1.62 -3.28 4.99
C ILE A 42 0.93 -4.33 5.87
N MET A 43 1.43 -5.57 5.90
CA MET A 43 0.90 -6.62 6.78
C MET A 43 0.97 -6.21 8.25
N ARG A 44 2.10 -5.64 8.68
CA ARG A 44 2.27 -5.14 10.04
C ARG A 44 1.32 -3.98 10.35
N ARG A 45 1.21 -2.98 9.47
CA ARG A 45 0.30 -1.83 9.68
C ARG A 45 -1.15 -2.29 9.85
N LEU A 46 -1.62 -3.12 8.92
CA LEU A 46 -2.99 -3.66 8.97
C LEU A 46 -3.25 -4.49 10.23
N THR A 47 -2.24 -5.17 10.79
CA THR A 47 -2.40 -5.95 12.02
C THR A 47 -2.40 -5.05 13.26
N GLN A 48 -1.63 -3.96 13.25
CA GLN A 48 -1.61 -2.98 14.34
C GLN A 48 -2.94 -2.24 14.45
N ASP A 49 -3.52 -1.83 13.31
CA ASP A 49 -4.82 -1.17 13.26
C ASP A 49 -5.91 -2.05 13.92
N VAL A 50 -5.86 -3.37 13.72
CA VAL A 50 -6.81 -4.33 14.32
C VAL A 50 -6.64 -4.46 15.84
N CYS A 51 -5.42 -4.31 16.37
CA CYS A 51 -5.20 -4.36 17.82
C CYS A 51 -5.67 -3.07 18.52
N GLU A 52 -5.55 -1.92 17.87
CA GLU A 52 -6.03 -0.63 18.42
C GLU A 52 -7.55 -0.49 18.39
N GLU A 53 -8.26 -1.17 17.47
CA GLU A 53 -9.73 -1.15 17.40
C GLU A 53 -10.44 -2.07 18.40
N ILE A 54 -9.71 -2.99 19.05
CA ILE A 54 -10.26 -3.97 20.01
C ILE A 54 -10.14 -3.49 21.48
N GLU A 55 -9.44 -2.38 21.72
CA GLU A 55 -9.27 -1.74 23.04
C GLU A 55 -10.19 -0.53 23.20
#